data_AF-A0A640KTZ6-F1
#
_entry.id   AF-A0A640KTZ6-F1
#
_cell.length_a   1.000
_cell.length_b   1.000
_cell.length_c   1.000
_cell.angle_alpha   90.00
_cell.angle_beta   90.00
_cell.angle_gamma   90.00
#
_symmetry.space_group_name_H-M   'P 1'
#
loop_
_entity.id
_entity.type
_entity.pdbx_description
1 polymer ?
#
loop_
_entity_poly.entity_id
_entity_poly.type
_entity_poly.pdbx_seq_one_letter_code
_entity_poly.pdbx_strand_id
1 'polypeptide(L)'
;MYSDGERKTVSELQREAEATRKEIIEEAQRLERIKKATTKTQFSIDQLFRFFAREVETEREKKMLLDLLVSNPSHLHIECAPVLPVIIAIANGRMTNVQRLYATDNAFLDDSAFIFLVHTLRFLPQASQIDFLDISGTRVTERGMCFVLEMMIERNTPFTLIAKRLLIPSSEAEAVQARYMLLMNALREKKCCHFIQE
;
A
#
# COMPACT_ATOMS: atom_id res chain seq x y z
N MET A 1 -15.83 -39.94 -60.86
CA MET A 1 -14.39 -39.95 -60.51
C MET A 1 -14.09 -38.66 -59.77
N TYR A 2 -13.29 -38.77 -58.71
CA TYR A 2 -13.22 -37.89 -57.54
C TYR A 2 -12.88 -36.42 -57.84
N SER A 3 -13.45 -35.51 -57.03
CA SER A 3 -13.19 -34.07 -57.02
C SER A 3 -11.76 -33.75 -56.56
N ASP A 4 -10.89 -33.36 -57.48
CA ASP A 4 -9.49 -32.96 -57.21
C ASP A 4 -9.37 -31.47 -56.84
N GLY A 5 -10.37 -30.90 -56.16
CA GLY A 5 -10.40 -29.48 -55.77
C GLY A 5 -9.66 -29.13 -54.47
N GLU A 6 -9.18 -30.14 -53.73
CA GLU A 6 -8.57 -29.96 -52.40
C GLU A 6 -7.14 -30.50 -52.27
N ARG A 7 -6.55 -31.04 -53.35
CA ARG A 7 -5.20 -31.60 -53.29
C ARG A 7 -4.15 -30.53 -53.56
N LYS A 8 -3.61 -29.98 -52.47
CA LYS A 8 -2.40 -29.14 -52.52
C LYS A 8 -1.25 -29.93 -53.12
N THR A 9 -0.47 -29.28 -53.98
CA THR A 9 0.75 -29.87 -54.52
C THR A 9 1.80 -30.01 -53.42
N VAL A 10 2.72 -30.97 -53.55
CA VAL A 10 3.80 -31.19 -52.58
C VAL A 10 4.62 -29.90 -52.35
N SER A 11 4.76 -29.06 -53.38
CA SER A 11 5.45 -27.77 -53.30
C SER A 11 4.67 -26.72 -52.48
N GLU A 12 3.34 -26.68 -52.58
CA GLU A 12 2.50 -25.81 -51.76
C GLU A 12 2.52 -26.23 -50.29
N LEU A 13 2.48 -27.54 -50.02
CA LEU A 13 2.64 -28.08 -48.66
C LEU A 13 4.02 -27.78 -48.08
N GLN A 14 5.09 -27.87 -48.89
CA GLN A 14 6.43 -27.49 -48.46
C GLN A 14 6.53 -26.00 -48.14
N ARG A 15 5.96 -25.14 -48.98
CA ARG A 15 5.96 -23.68 -48.75
C ARG A 15 5.17 -23.28 -47.52
N GLU A 16 4.01 -23.89 -47.29
CA GLU A 16 3.22 -23.69 -46.07
C GLU A 16 3.94 -24.22 -44.82
N ALA A 17 4.61 -25.37 -44.92
CA ALA A 17 5.42 -25.92 -43.83
C ALA A 17 6.62 -25.02 -43.49
N GLU A 18 7.28 -24.44 -44.50
CA GLU A 18 8.38 -23.49 -44.30
C GLU A 18 7.89 -22.16 -43.70
N ALA A 19 6.76 -21.63 -44.17
CA ALA A 19 6.14 -20.43 -43.60
C ALA A 19 5.75 -20.64 -42.14
N THR A 20 5.07 -21.76 -41.83
CA THR A 20 4.70 -22.14 -40.46
C THR A 20 5.94 -22.33 -39.59
N ARG A 21 7.00 -22.96 -40.11
CA ARG A 21 8.26 -23.13 -39.38
C ARG A 21 8.91 -21.78 -39.05
N LYS A 22 8.86 -20.83 -39.98
CA LYS A 22 9.37 -19.47 -39.75
C LYS A 22 8.55 -18.75 -38.67
N GLU A 23 7.23 -18.83 -38.71
CA GLU A 23 6.35 -18.27 -37.68
C GLU A 23 6.61 -18.89 -36.29
N ILE A 24 6.79 -20.21 -36.21
CA ILE A 24 7.14 -20.91 -34.96
C ILE A 24 8.48 -20.39 -34.41
N ILE A 25 9.48 -20.18 -35.27
CA ILE A 25 10.78 -19.65 -34.85
C ILE A 25 10.63 -18.21 -34.33
N GLU A 26 9.86 -17.37 -35.02
CA GLU A 26 9.63 -15.99 -34.62
C GLU A 26 8.89 -15.92 -33.27
N GLU A 27 7.86 -16.73 -33.04
CA GLU A 27 7.17 -16.74 -31.74
C GLU A 27 7.95 -17.41 -30.62
N ALA A 28 8.80 -18.40 -30.92
CA ALA A 28 9.74 -18.90 -29.93
C ALA A 28 10.72 -17.80 -29.48
N GLN A 29 11.22 -16.98 -30.41
CA GLN A 29 12.07 -15.85 -30.07
C GLN A 29 11.32 -14.77 -29.28
N ARG A 30 10.07 -14.48 -29.62
CA ARG A 30 9.23 -13.53 -28.89
C ARG A 30 8.96 -14.00 -27.47
N LEU A 31 8.59 -15.26 -27.29
CA LEU A 31 8.39 -15.87 -25.97
C LEU A 31 9.65 -15.80 -25.12
N GLU A 32 10.82 -16.06 -25.69
CA GLU A 32 12.09 -15.96 -24.97
C GLU A 32 12.39 -14.51 -24.52
N ARG A 33 12.07 -13.50 -25.35
CA ARG A 33 12.18 -12.08 -24.96
C ARG A 33 11.22 -11.74 -23.83
N ILE A 34 9.97 -12.18 -23.90
CA ILE A 34 8.97 -11.96 -22.85
C ILE A 34 9.40 -12.64 -21.54
N LYS A 35 9.93 -13.86 -21.62
CA LYS A 35 10.45 -14.60 -20.45
C LYS A 35 11.58 -13.82 -19.76
N LYS A 36 12.58 -13.35 -20.53
CA LYS A 36 13.67 -12.51 -19.99
C LYS A 36 13.17 -11.22 -19.35
N ALA A 37 12.23 -10.54 -20.01
CA ALA A 37 11.63 -9.32 -19.46
C ALA A 37 10.88 -9.60 -18.14
N THR A 38 10.11 -10.70 -18.09
CA THR A 38 9.37 -11.13 -16.89
C THR A 38 10.32 -11.44 -15.74
N THR A 39 11.43 -12.16 -15.98
CA THR A 39 12.44 -12.43 -14.95
C THR A 39 13.08 -11.15 -14.43
N LYS A 40 13.38 -10.19 -15.31
CA LYS A 40 13.92 -8.88 -14.89
C LYS A 40 12.91 -8.11 -14.03
N THR A 41 11.64 -8.09 -14.43
CA THR A 41 10.57 -7.45 -13.65
C THR A 41 10.42 -8.10 -12.28
N GLN A 42 10.39 -9.44 -12.22
CA GLN A 42 10.29 -10.16 -10.95
C GLN A 42 11.46 -9.83 -10.03
N PHE A 43 12.68 -9.80 -10.56
CA PHE A 43 13.87 -9.38 -9.80
C PHE A 43 13.72 -7.96 -9.24
N SER A 44 13.23 -7.01 -10.04
CA SER A 44 12.98 -5.64 -9.56
C SER A 44 11.90 -5.59 -8.47
N ILE A 45 10.82 -6.36 -8.62
CA ILE A 45 9.76 -6.47 -7.60
C ILE A 45 10.34 -7.01 -6.30
N ASP A 46 11.14 -8.08 -6.36
CA ASP A 46 11.77 -8.65 -5.16
C ASP A 46 12.72 -7.65 -4.46
N GLN A 47 13.43 -6.82 -5.23
CA GLN A 47 14.24 -5.74 -4.64
C GLN A 47 13.36 -4.69 -3.95
N LEU A 48 12.21 -4.32 -4.51
CA LEU A 48 11.30 -3.37 -3.89
C LEU A 48 10.76 -3.91 -2.55
N PHE A 49 10.40 -5.20 -2.48
CA PHE A 49 10.01 -5.82 -1.21
C PHE A 49 11.14 -5.74 -0.18
N ARG A 50 12.40 -6.00 -0.57
CA ARG A 50 13.56 -5.87 0.33
C ARG A 50 13.81 -4.46 0.86
N PHE A 51 13.37 -3.42 0.16
CA PHE A 51 13.55 -2.04 0.62
C PHE A 51 12.37 -1.51 1.42
N PHE A 52 11.14 -1.81 0.98
CA PHE A 52 9.94 -1.17 1.51
C PHE A 52 9.07 -2.07 2.38
N ALA A 53 9.28 -3.39 2.33
CA ALA A 53 8.46 -4.39 3.02
C ALA A 53 9.34 -5.55 3.48
N ARG A 54 10.39 -5.24 4.26
CA ARG A 54 11.38 -6.22 4.74
C ARG A 54 10.76 -7.32 5.60
N GLU A 55 9.63 -7.00 6.20
CA GLU A 55 8.86 -7.84 7.10
C GLU A 55 8.06 -8.92 6.36
N VAL A 56 8.00 -8.83 5.03
CA VAL A 56 7.31 -9.78 4.15
C VAL A 56 8.32 -10.82 3.67
N GLU A 57 8.33 -11.98 4.32
CA GLU A 57 9.31 -13.03 4.04
C GLU A 57 8.77 -14.08 3.07
N THR A 58 7.45 -14.34 3.10
CA THR A 58 6.83 -15.40 2.31
C THR A 58 6.18 -14.87 1.03
N GLU A 59 6.17 -15.69 -0.02
CA GLU A 59 5.47 -15.37 -1.27
C GLU A 59 3.96 -15.14 -1.06
N ARG A 60 3.38 -15.79 -0.05
CA ARG A 60 1.99 -15.58 0.33
C ARG A 60 1.76 -14.16 0.87
N GLU A 61 2.62 -13.69 1.77
CA GLU A 61 2.53 -12.34 2.31
C GLU A 61 2.81 -11.30 1.22
N LYS A 62 3.76 -11.56 0.31
CA LYS A 62 4.00 -10.69 -0.86
C LYS A 62 2.75 -10.56 -1.71
N LYS A 63 2.11 -11.69 -2.03
CA LYS A 63 0.86 -11.70 -2.79
C LYS A 63 -0.24 -10.94 -2.05
N MET A 64 -0.42 -11.17 -0.75
CA MET A 64 -1.41 -10.45 0.05
C MET A 64 -1.18 -8.94 0.06
N LEU A 65 0.08 -8.50 0.17
CA LEU A 65 0.41 -7.09 0.08
C LEU A 65 0.11 -6.52 -1.30
N LEU A 66 0.45 -7.22 -2.39
CA LEU A 66 0.12 -6.77 -3.75
C LEU A 66 -1.39 -6.67 -3.95
N ASP A 67 -2.14 -7.68 -3.51
CA ASP A 67 -3.59 -7.71 -3.61
C ASP A 67 -4.19 -6.51 -2.84
N LEU A 68 -3.69 -6.22 -1.64
CA LEU A 68 -4.07 -5.04 -0.85
C LEU A 68 -3.78 -3.74 -1.61
N LEU A 69 -2.57 -3.58 -2.14
CA LEU A 69 -2.12 -2.38 -2.85
C LEU A 69 -2.93 -2.10 -4.13
N VAL A 70 -3.58 -3.12 -4.71
CA VAL A 70 -4.40 -3.02 -5.92
C VAL A 70 -5.90 -2.91 -5.61
N SER A 71 -6.36 -3.37 -4.44
CA SER A 71 -7.78 -3.54 -4.11
C SER A 71 -8.63 -2.26 -3.99
N ASN A 72 -8.01 -1.08 -3.87
CA ASN A 72 -8.63 0.26 -3.69
C ASN A 72 -9.99 0.28 -2.95
N PRO A 73 -10.07 -0.26 -1.72
CA PRO A 73 -11.31 -0.36 -0.95
C PRO A 73 -11.66 0.98 -0.29
N SER A 74 -12.90 1.15 0.19
CA SER A 74 -13.28 2.31 1.02
C SER A 74 -12.82 2.17 2.48
N HIS A 75 -12.76 0.93 2.96
CA HIS A 75 -12.27 0.57 4.29
C HIS A 75 -10.99 -0.24 4.10
N LEU A 76 -9.85 0.34 4.48
CA LEU A 76 -8.55 -0.27 4.31
C LEU A 76 -8.08 -0.86 5.64
N HIS A 77 -7.95 -2.17 5.64
CA HIS A 77 -7.52 -3.01 6.75
C HIS A 77 -6.05 -3.35 6.56
N ILE A 78 -5.19 -2.85 7.45
CA ILE A 78 -3.73 -3.02 7.38
C ILE A 78 -3.15 -3.70 8.61
N GLU A 79 -3.96 -4.30 9.47
CA GLU A 79 -3.59 -4.89 10.76
C GLU A 79 -2.40 -5.87 10.64
N CYS A 80 -2.31 -6.61 9.54
CA CYS A 80 -1.23 -7.59 9.27
C CYS A 80 -0.31 -7.21 8.11
N ALA A 81 -0.35 -5.96 7.63
CA ALA A 81 0.44 -5.51 6.47
C ALA A 81 1.55 -4.54 6.89
N PRO A 82 2.72 -4.57 6.23
CA PRO A 82 3.70 -3.50 6.37
C PRO A 82 3.07 -2.15 6.00
N VAL A 83 3.25 -1.16 6.87
CA VAL A 83 2.54 0.12 6.75
C VAL A 83 3.18 1.01 5.68
N LEU A 84 4.51 1.02 5.57
CA LEU A 84 5.22 1.94 4.70
C LEU A 84 4.80 1.84 3.20
N PRO A 85 4.69 0.64 2.60
CA PRO A 85 4.21 0.50 1.22
C PRO A 85 2.79 1.03 1.04
N VAL A 86 1.92 0.87 2.05
CA VAL A 86 0.55 1.38 2.03
C VAL A 86 0.55 2.91 2.04
N ILE A 87 1.33 3.54 2.93
CA ILE A 87 1.45 5.00 2.98
C ILE A 87 1.95 5.53 1.64
N ILE A 88 2.96 4.88 1.04
CA ILE A 88 3.48 5.24 -0.29
C ILE A 88 2.38 5.11 -1.35
N ALA A 89 1.55 4.07 -1.32
CA ALA A 89 0.46 3.89 -2.27
C ALA A 89 -0.62 4.98 -2.13
N ILE A 90 -0.99 5.34 -0.89
CA ILE A 90 -1.88 6.47 -0.60
C ILE A 90 -1.27 7.76 -1.12
N ALA A 91 0.00 8.03 -0.79
CA ALA A 91 0.71 9.22 -1.21
C ALA A 91 0.82 9.35 -2.74
N ASN A 92 0.86 8.24 -3.47
CA ASN A 92 0.88 8.22 -4.93
C ASN A 92 -0.53 8.18 -5.58
N GLY A 93 -1.60 8.34 -4.80
CA GLY A 93 -2.97 8.36 -5.32
C GLY A 93 -3.42 7.01 -5.90
N ARG A 94 -2.88 5.90 -5.42
CA ARG A 94 -3.33 4.54 -5.81
C ARG A 94 -4.54 4.07 -5.01
N MET A 95 -4.80 4.71 -3.87
CA MET A 95 -5.83 4.36 -2.90
C MET A 95 -6.85 5.51 -2.73
N THR A 96 -7.39 6.02 -3.84
CA THR A 96 -8.29 7.19 -3.85
C THR A 96 -9.67 6.94 -3.28
N ASN A 97 -10.08 5.68 -3.11
CA ASN A 97 -11.38 5.36 -2.53
C ASN A 97 -11.33 5.20 -1.00
N VAL A 98 -10.14 5.09 -0.41
CA VAL A 98 -9.97 4.83 1.02
C VAL A 98 -10.47 6.03 1.81
N GLN A 99 -11.42 5.77 2.71
CA GLN A 99 -11.99 6.73 3.66
C GLN A 99 -11.61 6.39 5.10
N ARG A 100 -11.49 5.09 5.41
CA ARG A 100 -11.18 4.61 6.76
C ARG A 100 -9.98 3.69 6.77
N LEU A 101 -9.06 3.92 7.70
CA LEU A 101 -7.86 3.13 7.93
C LEU A 101 -7.96 2.38 9.25
N TYR A 102 -7.77 1.07 9.21
CA TYR A 102 -7.74 0.20 10.39
C TYR A 102 -6.35 -0.42 10.51
N ALA A 103 -5.58 0.01 11.51
CA ALA A 103 -4.24 -0.47 11.83
C ALA A 103 -4.18 -1.07 13.24
N THR A 104 -5.31 -1.56 13.74
CA THR A 104 -5.43 -2.15 15.07
C THR A 104 -4.43 -3.30 15.25
N ASP A 105 -3.72 -3.27 16.38
CA ASP A 105 -2.69 -4.22 16.78
C ASP A 105 -1.57 -4.45 15.72
N ASN A 106 -1.38 -3.50 14.79
CA ASN A 106 -0.34 -3.60 13.77
C ASN A 106 1.06 -3.45 14.39
N ALA A 107 1.86 -4.52 14.31
CA ALA A 107 3.20 -4.59 14.90
C ALA A 107 4.25 -3.71 14.18
N PHE A 108 3.98 -3.32 12.95
CA PHE A 108 4.85 -2.52 12.08
C PHE A 108 4.51 -1.02 12.11
N LEU A 109 3.45 -0.61 12.83
CA LEU A 109 3.13 0.79 13.03
C LEU A 109 3.84 1.34 14.28
N ASP A 110 4.97 2.00 14.04
CA ASP A 110 5.71 2.80 15.02
C ASP A 110 5.59 4.31 14.74
N ASP A 111 6.24 5.13 15.56
CA ASP A 111 6.28 6.58 15.37
C ASP A 111 6.76 7.00 13.99
N SER A 112 7.77 6.33 13.42
CA SER A 112 8.37 6.77 12.16
C SER A 112 7.39 6.55 11.01
N ALA A 113 6.80 5.36 10.94
CA ALA A 113 5.76 5.05 9.96
C ALA A 113 4.51 5.91 10.18
N PHE A 114 4.10 6.12 11.43
CA PHE A 114 2.92 6.90 11.78
C PHE A 114 3.09 8.39 11.44
N ILE A 115 4.24 9.00 11.75
CA ILE A 115 4.54 10.39 11.38
C ILE A 115 4.49 10.56 9.85
N PHE A 116 5.02 9.59 9.09
CA PHE A 116 4.95 9.65 7.64
C PHE A 116 3.51 9.52 7.10
N LEU A 117 2.69 8.66 7.71
CA LEU A 117 1.25 8.60 7.44
C LEU A 117 0.58 9.94 7.74
N VAL A 118 0.81 10.52 8.90
CA VAL A 118 0.23 11.81 9.29
C VAL A 118 0.61 12.91 8.31
N HIS A 119 1.87 13.00 7.88
CA HIS A 119 2.28 13.95 6.86
C HIS A 119 1.56 13.73 5.53
N THR A 120 1.37 12.48 5.13
CA THR A 120 0.57 12.11 3.96
C THR A 120 -0.87 12.60 4.10
N LEU A 121 -1.53 12.32 5.23
CA LEU A 121 -2.91 12.75 5.51
C LEU A 121 -3.05 14.27 5.61
N ARG A 122 -2.05 14.96 6.15
CA ARG A 122 -2.05 16.41 6.40
C ARG A 122 -1.85 17.24 5.14
N PHE A 123 -0.95 16.81 4.26
CA PHE A 123 -0.48 17.65 3.15
C PHE A 123 -0.83 17.15 1.76
N LEU A 124 -1.23 15.89 1.58
CA LEU A 124 -1.53 15.35 0.26
C LEU A 124 -3.04 15.40 -0.04
N PRO A 125 -3.47 16.11 -1.11
CA PRO A 125 -4.89 16.23 -1.45
C PRO A 125 -5.59 14.88 -1.67
N GLN A 126 -4.89 13.91 -2.26
CA GLN A 126 -5.41 12.56 -2.49
C GLN A 126 -5.74 11.76 -1.21
N ALA A 127 -5.24 12.20 -0.04
CA ALA A 127 -5.55 11.58 1.24
C ALA A 127 -6.65 12.33 2.02
N SER A 128 -7.17 13.43 1.46
CA SER A 128 -8.14 14.31 2.15
C SER A 128 -9.50 13.65 2.42
N GLN A 129 -9.88 12.62 1.65
CA GLN A 129 -11.12 11.87 1.91
C GLN A 129 -11.01 10.90 3.10
N ILE A 130 -9.79 10.66 3.63
CA ILE A 130 -9.61 9.79 4.79
C ILE A 130 -10.04 10.56 6.03
N ASP A 131 -11.14 10.13 6.64
CA ASP A 131 -11.79 10.76 7.79
C ASP A 131 -11.74 9.92 9.06
N PHE A 132 -11.16 8.71 8.98
CA PHE A 132 -11.07 7.79 10.10
C PHE A 132 -9.74 7.05 10.12
N LEU A 133 -9.15 6.95 11.31
CA LEU A 133 -7.93 6.21 11.57
C LEU A 133 -8.01 5.50 12.93
N ASP A 134 -7.85 4.18 12.95
CA ASP A 134 -7.69 3.38 14.16
C ASP A 134 -6.27 2.84 14.25
N ILE A 135 -5.54 3.22 15.30
CA ILE A 135 -4.18 2.78 15.62
C ILE A 135 -4.10 2.05 16.96
N SER A 136 -5.22 1.53 17.43
CA SER A 136 -5.29 0.91 18.76
C SER A 136 -4.32 -0.26 18.88
N GLY A 137 -3.62 -0.39 20.00
CA GLY A 137 -2.68 -1.50 20.26
C GLY A 137 -1.38 -1.45 19.46
N THR A 138 -1.10 -0.34 18.78
CA THR A 138 0.15 -0.16 18.03
C THR A 138 1.28 0.36 18.93
N ARG A 139 2.47 0.52 18.35
CA ARG A 139 3.68 0.97 19.04
C ARG A 139 3.90 2.50 18.95
N VAL A 140 2.87 3.24 18.52
CA VAL A 140 2.89 4.70 18.43
C VAL A 140 2.92 5.29 19.85
N THR A 141 3.83 6.24 20.08
CA THR A 141 4.02 6.90 21.37
C THR A 141 3.46 8.33 21.37
N GLU A 142 3.62 9.06 22.48
CA GLU A 142 3.24 10.47 22.60
C GLU A 142 3.91 11.35 21.53
N ARG A 143 5.16 11.04 21.16
CA ARG A 143 5.85 11.70 20.06
C ARG A 143 5.08 11.59 18.75
N GLY A 144 4.75 10.38 18.30
CA GLY A 144 3.96 10.18 17.09
C GLY A 144 2.58 10.85 17.19
N MET A 145 1.95 10.74 18.37
CA MET A 145 0.64 11.34 18.63
C MET A 145 0.64 12.87 18.51
N CYS A 146 1.71 13.56 18.92
CA CYS A 146 1.79 15.02 18.74
C CYS A 146 1.56 15.45 17.29
N PHE A 147 2.09 14.69 16.32
CA PHE A 147 1.94 15.04 14.90
C PHE A 147 0.49 14.90 14.42
N VAL A 148 -0.21 13.82 14.82
CA VAL A 148 -1.61 13.63 14.41
C VAL A 148 -2.52 14.64 15.08
N LEU A 149 -2.26 14.99 16.35
CA LEU A 149 -3.03 16.02 17.05
C LEU A 149 -2.87 17.38 16.39
N GLU A 150 -1.65 17.76 15.97
CA GLU A 150 -1.41 18.98 15.20
C GLU A 150 -2.19 18.99 13.89
N MET A 151 -2.15 17.89 13.13
CA MET A 151 -2.95 17.75 11.93
C MET A 151 -4.45 17.92 12.24
N MET A 152 -4.97 17.28 13.29
CA MET A 152 -6.38 17.37 13.66
C MET A 152 -6.81 18.77 14.08
N ILE A 153 -5.94 19.54 14.75
CA ILE A 153 -6.19 20.93 15.14
C ILE A 153 -6.29 21.83 13.90
N GLU A 154 -5.38 21.64 12.94
CA GLU A 154 -5.32 22.41 11.68
C GLU A 154 -6.46 22.07 10.72
N ARG A 155 -6.96 20.84 10.77
CA ARG A 155 -7.99 20.35 9.87
C ARG A 155 -9.33 21.04 10.11
N ASN A 156 -10.03 21.35 9.03
CA ASN A 156 -11.39 21.93 9.07
C ASN A 156 -12.48 20.96 8.61
N THR A 157 -12.08 19.74 8.24
CA THR A 157 -12.99 18.66 7.85
C THR A 157 -13.10 17.63 8.97
N PRO A 158 -14.18 16.83 8.99
CA PRO A 158 -14.34 15.78 9.98
C PRO A 158 -13.18 14.80 9.98
N PHE A 159 -12.71 14.42 11.18
CA PHE A 159 -11.70 13.38 11.34
C PHE A 159 -11.88 12.66 12.68
N THR A 160 -11.80 11.33 12.67
CA THR A 160 -11.90 10.49 13.86
C THR A 160 -10.62 9.68 14.03
N LEU A 161 -9.99 9.81 15.20
CA LEU A 161 -8.83 9.03 15.61
C LEU A 161 -9.22 8.12 16.77
N ILE A 162 -8.99 6.81 16.62
CA ILE A 162 -9.07 5.84 17.72
C ILE A 162 -7.64 5.41 18.06
N ALA A 163 -7.25 5.60 19.32
CA ALA A 163 -5.95 5.19 19.82
C ALA A 163 -6.07 4.56 21.22
N LYS A 164 -6.64 3.35 21.25
CA LYS A 164 -6.78 2.56 22.48
C LYS A 164 -5.54 1.71 22.75
N ARG A 165 -5.27 1.36 24.01
CA ARG A 165 -4.16 0.44 24.37
C ARG A 165 -2.78 0.82 23.77
N LEU A 166 -2.48 2.11 23.65
CA LEU A 166 -1.15 2.52 23.18
C LEU A 166 -0.08 2.16 24.21
N LEU A 167 1.04 1.63 23.73
CA LEU A 167 2.22 1.42 24.54
C LEU A 167 2.94 2.77 24.70
N ILE A 168 2.58 3.53 25.72
CA ILE A 168 3.23 4.82 26.03
C ILE A 168 4.43 4.55 26.95
N PRO A 169 5.69 4.60 26.47
CA PRO A 169 6.84 4.47 27.34
C PRO A 169 6.96 5.71 28.23
N SER A 170 6.96 5.52 29.56
CA SER A 170 7.01 6.63 30.54
C SER A 170 8.35 7.38 30.60
N SER A 171 9.28 7.12 29.67
CA SER A 171 10.63 7.71 29.66
C SER A 171 10.81 8.78 28.57
N GLU A 172 9.75 9.18 27.86
CA GLU A 172 9.86 10.29 26.93
C GLU A 172 10.12 11.61 27.69
N ALA A 173 10.91 12.49 27.10
CA ALA A 173 11.32 13.74 27.72
C ALA A 173 10.08 14.57 28.13
N GLU A 174 10.11 15.17 29.32
CA GLU A 174 9.02 16.01 29.87
C GLU A 174 8.46 17.02 28.85
N ALA A 175 9.30 17.51 27.93
CA ALA A 175 8.90 18.40 26.86
C ALA A 175 7.89 17.79 25.86
N VAL A 176 8.03 16.51 25.51
CA VAL A 176 7.10 15.81 24.60
C VAL A 176 5.75 15.62 25.28
N GLN A 177 5.77 15.21 26.54
CA GLN A 177 4.56 15.05 27.34
C GLN A 177 3.83 16.38 27.53
N ALA A 178 4.55 17.47 27.84
CA ALA A 178 3.97 18.80 27.96
C ALA A 178 3.31 19.26 26.65
N ARG A 179 3.97 19.03 25.50
CA ARG A 179 3.41 19.32 24.16
C ARG A 179 2.17 18.47 23.89
N TYR A 180 2.22 17.18 24.17
CA TYR A 180 1.09 16.27 24.01
C TYR A 180 -0.14 16.76 24.79
N MET A 181 0.05 17.10 26.08
CA MET A 181 -1.03 17.60 26.93
C MET A 181 -1.60 18.94 26.43
N LEU A 182 -0.75 19.84 25.93
CA LEU A 182 -1.20 21.11 25.34
C LEU A 182 -2.05 20.88 24.09
N LEU A 183 -1.61 20.00 23.19
CA LEU A 183 -2.34 19.67 21.96
C LEU A 183 -3.67 18.97 22.26
N MET A 184 -3.67 18.07 23.26
CA MET A 184 -4.89 17.41 23.74
C MET A 184 -5.93 18.40 24.23
N ASN A 185 -5.51 19.41 25.00
CA ASN A 185 -6.41 20.47 25.46
C ASN A 185 -6.94 21.30 24.29
N ALA A 186 -6.09 21.68 23.33
CA ALA A 186 -6.51 22.42 22.14
C ALA A 186 -7.51 21.62 21.28
N LEU A 187 -7.33 20.31 21.17
CA LEU A 187 -8.22 19.45 20.39
C LEU A 187 -9.64 19.36 20.99
N ARG A 188 -9.79 19.45 22.32
CA ARG A 188 -11.12 19.39 22.98
C ARG A 188 -12.06 20.50 22.52
N GLU A 189 -11.52 21.63 22.09
CA GLU A 189 -12.31 22.76 21.58
C GLU A 189 -12.77 22.55 20.13
N LYS A 190 -12.18 21.57 19.42
CA LYS A 190 -12.39 21.33 17.99
C LYS A 190 -13.58 20.39 17.74
N LYS A 191 -14.73 20.96 17.35
CA LYS A 191 -15.98 20.19 17.12
C LYS A 191 -15.97 19.20 15.96
N CYS A 192 -15.13 19.40 14.95
CA CYS A 192 -15.09 18.53 13.76
C CYS A 192 -14.22 17.29 13.96
N CYS A 193 -13.39 17.25 15.00
CA CYS A 193 -12.43 16.19 15.21
C CYS A 193 -12.79 15.40 16.47
N HIS A 194 -12.75 14.08 16.38
CA HIS A 194 -13.05 13.18 17.50
C HIS A 194 -11.80 12.35 17.81
N PHE A 195 -11.38 12.37 19.07
CA PHE A 195 -10.29 11.54 19.55
C PHE A 195 -10.79 10.63 20.66
N ILE A 196 -10.63 9.32 20.45
CA ILE A 196 -11.06 8.27 21.37
C ILE A 196 -9.82 7.56 21.90
N GLN A 197 -9.57 7.69 23.21
CA GLN A 197 -8.43 7.10 23.91
C GLN A 197 -8.93 6.33 25.14
N GLU A 198 -8.67 5.02 25.20
CA GLU A 198 -8.93 4.12 26.35
C GLU A 198 -7.87 3.02 26.45
#